data_AF-A0A1W1EDT0-F1
#
_entry.id   AF-A0A1W1EDT0-F1
#
_cell.length_a   1.000
_cell.length_b   1.000
_cell.length_c   1.000
_cell.angle_alpha   90.00
_cell.angle_beta   90.00
_cell.angle_gamma   90.00
#
_symmetry.space_group_name_H-M   'P 1'
#
loop_
_entity.id
_entity.type
_entity.pdbx_description
1 polymer ?
#
loop_
_entity_poly.entity_id
_entity_poly.type
_entity_poly.pdbx_seq_one_letter_code
_entity_poly.pdbx_strand_id
1 'polypeptide(L)'
;MRYALEEINKHNISTWITDTTHGFESEEEDTKWLLEEFVPQAIESSIEKIVFIIANDSPLQDEIKDQAVALREFFEVELKNENL
;
A
#
# COMPACT_ATOMS: atom_id res chain seq x y z
N MET A 1 -11.98 0.15 -4.22
CA MET A 1 -11.51 1.42 -3.63
C MET A 1 -12.56 2.18 -2.83
N ARG A 2 -13.67 2.65 -3.44
CA ARG A 2 -14.59 3.62 -2.80
C ARG A 2 -15.10 3.21 -1.42
N TYR A 3 -15.47 1.94 -1.25
CA TYR A 3 -15.89 1.40 0.05
C TYR A 3 -14.79 1.50 1.13
N ALA A 4 -13.53 1.21 0.77
CA ALA A 4 -12.43 1.30 1.71
C ALA A 4 -12.17 2.73 2.17
N LEU A 5 -12.26 3.71 1.26
CA LEU A 5 -12.10 5.13 1.58
C LEU A 5 -13.24 5.67 2.45
N GLU A 6 -14.47 5.21 2.21
CA GLU A 6 -15.61 5.52 3.09
C GLU A 6 -15.34 5.04 4.52
N GLU A 7 -14.88 3.79 4.69
CA GLU A 7 -14.55 3.27 6.01
C GLU A 7 -13.32 3.95 6.64
N ILE A 8 -12.29 4.29 5.85
CA ILE A 8 -11.13 5.08 6.30
C ILE A 8 -11.60 6.41 6.90
N ASN A 9 -12.40 7.17 6.16
CA ASN A 9 -12.86 8.49 6.58
C ASN A 9 -13.83 8.40 7.76
N LYS A 10 -14.74 7.41 7.75
CA LYS A 10 -15.73 7.19 8.82
C LYS A 10 -15.08 6.78 10.14
N HIS A 11 -14.01 6.00 10.10
CA HIS A 11 -13.33 5.48 11.29
C HIS A 11 -12.02 6.22 11.61
N ASN A 12 -11.66 7.23 10.82
CA ASN A 12 -10.41 7.99 10.94
C ASN A 12 -9.19 7.06 11.02
N ILE A 13 -9.15 6.10 10.08
CA ILE A 13 -8.06 5.12 9.99
C ILE A 13 -6.78 5.84 9.59
N SER A 14 -5.74 5.72 10.43
CA SER A 14 -4.43 6.33 10.16
C SER A 14 -3.41 5.37 9.54
N THR A 15 -3.69 4.07 9.56
CA THR A 15 -2.79 3.03 9.04
C THR A 15 -3.48 2.16 8.01
N TRP A 16 -2.92 2.12 6.80
CA TRP A 16 -3.28 1.16 5.76
C TRP A 16 -2.32 -0.02 5.79
N ILE A 17 -2.85 -1.24 5.83
CA ILE A 17 -2.04 -2.46 5.78
C ILE A 17 -2.41 -3.18 4.49
N THR A 18 -1.41 -3.44 3.65
CA THR A 18 -1.56 -4.26 2.45
C THR A 18 -0.74 -5.53 2.62
N ASP A 19 -1.43 -6.66 2.49
CA ASP A 19 -0.84 -7.99 2.60
C ASP A 19 -0.68 -8.57 1.20
N THR A 20 0.57 -8.66 0.73
CA THR A 20 0.91 -9.15 -0.61
C THR A 20 1.38 -10.61 -0.59
N THR A 21 1.28 -11.30 0.55
CA THR A 21 1.71 -12.70 0.71
C THR A 21 0.91 -13.67 -0.18
N HIS A 22 -0.35 -13.36 -0.45
CA HIS A 22 -1.27 -14.24 -1.18
C HIS A 22 -1.86 -13.61 -2.45
N GLY A 23 -1.36 -12.44 -2.87
CA GLY A 23 -1.91 -11.77 -4.04
C GLY A 23 -1.42 -10.34 -4.21
N PHE A 24 -0.54 -10.18 -5.18
CA PHE A 24 -0.50 -9.10 -6.16
C PHE A 24 0.04 -9.80 -7.42
N GLU A 25 -0.60 -9.66 -8.57
CA GLU A 25 0.05 -10.10 -9.80
C GLU A 25 0.93 -8.93 -10.25
N SER A 26 2.14 -9.19 -10.73
CA SER A 26 3.00 -8.10 -11.23
C SER A 26 2.47 -7.66 -12.59
N GLU A 27 1.32 -7.00 -12.58
CA GLU A 27 0.72 -6.41 -13.76
C GLU A 27 0.92 -4.90 -13.72
N GLU A 28 1.28 -4.33 -14.87
CA GLU A 28 1.46 -2.88 -15.02
C GLU A 28 0.20 -2.10 -14.58
N GLU A 29 -0.97 -2.74 -14.67
CA GLU A 29 -2.26 -2.21 -14.22
C GLU A 29 -2.31 -1.95 -12.71
N ASP A 30 -1.68 -2.80 -11.89
CA ASP A 30 -1.67 -2.67 -10.43
C ASP A 30 -0.82 -1.48 -9.97
N THR A 31 0.37 -1.33 -10.56
CA THR A 31 1.22 -0.15 -10.31
C THR A 31 0.52 1.13 -10.78
N LYS A 32 -0.14 1.09 -11.94
CA LYS A 32 -0.87 2.26 -12.47
C LYS A 32 -2.04 2.63 -11.56
N TRP A 33 -2.84 1.67 -11.13
CA TRP A 33 -3.95 1.89 -10.22
C TRP A 33 -3.49 2.46 -8.88
N LEU A 34 -2.37 1.96 -8.33
CA LEU A 34 -1.79 2.48 -7.10
C LEU A 34 -1.47 3.98 -7.23
N LEU A 35 -0.76 4.36 -8.29
CA LEU A 35 -0.29 5.73 -8.48
C LEU A 35 -1.39 6.70 -8.92
N GLU A 36 -2.29 6.26 -9.80
CA GLU A 36 -3.30 7.14 -10.40
C GLU A 36 -4.61 7.20 -9.58
N GLU A 37 -4.95 6.14 -8.83
CA GLU A 37 -6.17 6.10 -8.03
C GLU A 37 -5.92 6.09 -6.52
N PHE A 38 -5.12 5.16 -6.01
CA PHE A 38 -4.97 4.97 -4.56
C PHE A 38 -4.29 6.17 -3.90
N VAL A 39 -3.09 6.52 -4.37
CA VAL A 39 -2.24 7.53 -3.73
C VAL A 39 -2.93 8.89 -3.62
N PRO A 40 -3.53 9.46 -4.68
CA PRO A 40 -4.21 10.75 -4.56
C PRO A 40 -5.32 10.74 -3.51
N GLN A 41 -6.12 9.67 -3.46
CA GLN A 41 -7.22 9.55 -2.50
C GLN A 41 -6.72 9.29 -1.08
N ALA A 42 -5.62 8.54 -0.91
CA ALA A 42 -5.00 8.28 0.39
C ALA A 42 -4.38 9.55 0.97
N ILE A 43 -3.77 10.41 0.15
CA ILE A 43 -3.19 11.70 0.58
C ILE A 43 -4.29 12.63 1.13
N GLU A 44 -5.49 12.60 0.55
CA GLU A 44 -6.62 13.41 1.00
C GLU A 44 -7.36 12.80 2.21
N SER A 45 -6.96 11.62 2.67
CA SER A 45 -7.59 10.89 3.76
C SER A 45 -6.90 11.09 5.11
N SER A 46 -7.33 10.35 6.13
CA SER A 46 -6.67 10.30 7.45
C SER A 46 -5.44 9.39 7.50
N ILE A 47 -5.06 8.72 6.40
CA ILE A 47 -3.93 7.80 6.37
C ILE A 47 -2.62 8.56 6.53
N GLU A 48 -1.82 8.13 7.50
CA GLU A 48 -0.47 8.64 7.78
C GLU A 48 0.59 7.55 7.54
N LYS A 49 0.21 6.28 7.66
CA LYS A 49 1.11 5.13 7.59
C LYS A 49 0.62 4.05 6.63
N ILE A 50 1.54 3.47 5.87
CA ILE A 50 1.33 2.30 5.01
C ILE A 50 2.26 1.18 5.46
N VAL A 51 1.72 -0.03 5.66
CA VAL A 51 2.47 -1.24 5.97
C VAL A 51 2.30 -2.24 4.85
N PHE A 52 3.40 -2.65 4.23
CA PHE A 52 3.43 -3.76 3.28
C PHE A 52 3.87 -5.04 4.00
N ILE A 53 3.04 -6.08 3.96
CA ILE A 53 3.42 -7.43 4.39
C ILE A 53 3.81 -8.21 3.14
N ILE A 54 5.07 -8.60 3.03
CA ILE A 54 5.66 -9.22 1.85
C ILE A 54 6.17 -10.62 2.21
N ALA A 55 5.86 -11.63 1.39
CA ALA A 55 6.48 -12.94 1.52
C ALA A 55 8.00 -12.87 1.23
N ASN A 56 8.81 -13.63 1.96
CA ASN A 56 10.28 -13.59 1.83
C ASN A 56 10.78 -13.94 0.42
N ASP A 57 10.05 -14.81 -0.27
CA ASP A 57 10.32 -15.29 -1.63
C ASP A 57 9.42 -14.64 -2.68
N SER A 58 8.76 -13.52 -2.33
CA SER A 58 7.87 -12.82 -3.25
C SER A 58 8.64 -12.33 -4.47
N PRO A 59 8.18 -12.63 -5.71
CA PRO A 59 8.76 -12.06 -6.91
C PRO A 59 8.53 -10.54 -7.02
N LEU A 60 7.63 -9.98 -6.20
CA LEU A 60 7.27 -8.57 -6.20
C LEU A 60 8.15 -7.72 -5.28
N GLN A 61 9.14 -8.32 -4.61
CA GLN A 61 9.85 -7.64 -3.53
C GLN A 61 10.49 -6.32 -3.99
N ASP A 62 11.06 -6.30 -5.20
CA ASP A 62 11.70 -5.11 -5.75
C ASP A 62 10.69 -4.07 -6.23
N GLU A 63 9.58 -4.50 -6.85
CA GLU A 63 8.47 -3.61 -7.22
C GLU A 63 7.88 -2.90 -5.99
N ILE A 64 7.60 -3.66 -4.92
CA ILE A 64 7.05 -3.09 -3.68
C ILE A 64 8.07 -2.15 -3.01
N LYS A 65 9.38 -2.45 -3.09
CA LYS A 65 10.41 -1.52 -2.59
C LYS A 65 10.39 -0.20 -3.35
N ASP A 66 10.25 -0.24 -4.69
CA ASP A 66 10.21 0.96 -5.52
C ASP A 66 8.95 1.78 -5.25
N GLN A 67 7.79 1.12 -5.15
CA GLN A 67 6.53 1.75 -4.73
C GLN A 67 6.67 2.39 -3.34
N ALA A 68 7.30 1.69 -2.39
CA ALA A 68 7.53 2.21 -1.05
C ALA A 68 8.46 3.44 -1.03
N VAL A 69 9.43 3.53 -1.93
CA VAL A 69 10.26 4.74 -2.07
C VAL A 69 9.42 5.93 -2.50
N ALA A 70 8.53 5.76 -3.49
CA ALA A 70 7.64 6.83 -3.94
C ALA A 70 6.63 7.23 -2.86
N LEU A 71 6.03 6.26 -2.17
CA LEU A 71 5.03 6.51 -1.13
C LEU A 71 5.59 7.23 0.11
N ARG A 72 6.89 7.10 0.38
CA ARG A 72 7.55 7.79 1.50
C ARG A 72 7.60 9.31 1.38
N GLU A 73 7.29 9.86 0.20
CA GLU A 73 7.10 11.29 0.05
C GLU A 73 5.85 11.78 0.80
N PHE A 74 4.86 10.91 0.99
CA PHE A 74 3.54 11.26 1.52
C PHE A 74 3.20 10.56 2.85
N PHE A 75 3.76 9.37 3.10
CA PHE A 75 3.37 8.51 4.22
C PHE A 75 4.58 7.96 4.98
N GLU A 76 4.40 7.57 6.24
CA GLU A 76 5.29 6.61 6.88
C GLU A 76 5.13 5.24 6.21
N VAL A 77 6.21 4.65 5.67
CA VAL A 77 6.12 3.35 4.99
C VAL A 77 6.99 2.29 5.66
N GLU A 78 6.35 1.23 6.11
CA GLU A 78 6.96 0.06 6.74
C GLU A 78 6.86 -1.17 5.84
N LEU A 79 7.98 -1.88 5.66
CA LEU A 79 8.02 -3.17 4.98
C LEU A 79 8.21 -4.26 6.03
N LYS A 80 7.24 -5.17 6.15
CA LYS A 80 7.28 -6.34 7.02
C LYS A 80 7.43 -7.59 6.17
N ASN A 81 8.40 -8.41 6.51
CA ASN A 81 8.48 -9.75 5.95
C ASN A 81 7.58 -10.68 6.77
N GLU A 82 6.83 -11.55 6.10
CA GLU A 82 6.17 -12.66 6.78
C GLU A 82 7.28 -13.52 7.43
N ASN A 83 7.16 -13.79 8.74
CA ASN A 83 8.20 -14.27 9.67
C ASN A 83 9.04 -13.16 10.32
N LEU A 84 8.43 -12.38 11.21
CA LEU A 84 8.99 -11.93 12.50
C LEU A 84 7.88 -11.32 13.38
#